data_AF-A0A2T6KAQ5-F1
#
_entry.id   AF-A0A2T6KAQ5-F1
#
_cell.length_a   1.000
_cell.length_b   1.000
_cell.length_c   1.000
_cell.angle_alpha   90.00
_cell.angle_beta   90.00
_cell.angle_gamma   90.00
#
_symmetry.space_group_name_H-M   'P 1'
#
loop_
_entity.id
_entity.type
_entity.pdbx_description
1 polymer ?
#
loop_
_entity_poly.entity_id
_entity_poly.type
_entity_poly.pdbx_seq_one_letter_code
_entity_poly.pdbx_strand_id
1 'polypeptide(L)'
;MRRYGQPEIIVTDKLRSYGAAMNVIGNAGRQETGRWLNNRPENSHLPLRRRERAMLRFRQMPCLQKFASVHSSVHNHFNQERHLYSRDNFKLNRTAALSEWRQLCSA
;
A
#
# COMPACT_ATOMS: atom_id res chain seq x y z
N MET A 1 -4.23 -10.87 9.33
CA MET A 1 -4.18 -9.71 10.25
C MET A 1 -2.84 -9.55 11.00
N ARG A 2 -1.83 -10.42 10.78
CA ARG A 2 -0.57 -10.43 11.55
C ARG A 2 0.28 -9.13 11.51
N ARG A 3 0.16 -8.30 10.47
CA ARG A 3 1.00 -7.10 10.28
C ARG A 3 0.42 -5.80 10.85
N TYR A 4 -0.91 -5.67 10.91
CA TYR A 4 -1.60 -4.41 11.23
C TYR A 4 -2.63 -4.56 12.37
N GLY A 5 -2.53 -5.64 13.15
CA GLY A 5 -3.40 -5.88 14.30
C GLY A 5 -4.84 -6.24 13.92
N GLN A 6 -5.77 -5.94 14.84
CA GLN A 6 -7.18 -6.33 14.77
C GLN A 6 -8.09 -5.14 14.40
N PRO A 7 -8.46 -4.97 13.11
CA PRO A 7 -9.22 -3.80 12.67
C PRO A 7 -10.68 -3.91 13.08
N GLU A 8 -11.25 -2.88 13.69
CA GLU A 8 -12.66 -2.81 14.06
C GLU A 8 -13.60 -3.05 12.88
N ILE A 9 -13.27 -2.41 11.75
CA ILE A 9 -14.01 -2.43 10.50
C ILE A 9 -13.07 -2.80 9.34
N ILE A 10 -13.58 -3.59 8.40
CA ILE A 10 -12.91 -3.97 7.16
C ILE A 10 -13.79 -3.52 5.99
N VAL A 11 -13.33 -2.51 5.27
CA VAL A 11 -14.01 -2.02 4.07
C VAL A 11 -13.60 -2.85 2.86
N THR A 12 -14.57 -3.41 2.15
CA THR A 12 -14.34 -4.16 0.91
C THR A 12 -15.27 -3.70 -0.21
N ASP A 13 -15.05 -4.22 -1.42
CA ASP A 13 -16.04 -4.13 -2.50
C ASP A 13 -17.20 -5.12 -2.25
N LYS A 14 -18.27 -5.01 -3.05
CA LYS A 14 -19.51 -5.79 -2.96
C LYS A 14 -19.44 -7.17 -3.65
N LEU A 15 -18.24 -7.62 -4.04
CA LEU A 15 -18.06 -8.94 -4.67
C LEU A 15 -18.34 -10.07 -3.68
N ARG A 16 -19.04 -11.12 -4.13
CA ARG A 16 -19.41 -12.29 -3.31
C ARG A 16 -18.21 -13.02 -2.70
N SER A 17 -17.05 -12.94 -3.36
CA SER A 17 -15.80 -13.53 -2.88
C SER A 17 -15.36 -12.98 -1.52
N TYR A 18 -15.62 -11.69 -1.23
CA TYR A 18 -15.29 -11.09 0.06
C TYR A 18 -16.13 -11.68 1.19
N GLY A 19 -17.45 -11.75 1.01
CA GLY A 19 -18.34 -12.36 2.01
C GLY A 19 -17.97 -13.81 2.30
N ALA A 20 -17.69 -14.59 1.26
CA ALA A 20 -17.22 -15.98 1.41
C ALA A 20 -15.90 -16.05 2.21
N ALA A 21 -14.90 -15.24 1.86
CA ALA A 21 -13.61 -15.21 2.56
C ALA A 21 -13.75 -14.74 4.02
N MET A 22 -14.58 -13.73 4.28
CA MET A 22 -14.77 -13.19 5.63
C MET A 22 -15.54 -14.14 6.55
N ASN A 23 -16.43 -14.97 6.01
CA ASN A 23 -17.05 -16.07 6.75
C ASN A 23 -16.02 -17.12 7.15
N VAL A 24 -15.14 -17.53 6.22
CA VAL A 24 -14.04 -18.48 6.51
C VAL A 24 -13.08 -17.94 7.57
N ILE A 25 -12.80 -16.63 7.54
CA ILE A 25 -11.94 -15.97 8.52
C ILE A 25 -12.66 -15.75 9.88
N GLY A 26 -13.99 -15.80 9.90
CA GLY A 26 -14.80 -15.55 11.10
C GLY A 26 -14.93 -14.06 11.46
N ASN A 27 -14.78 -13.15 10.49
CA ASN A 27 -14.83 -11.70 10.72
C ASN A 27 -15.91 -10.98 9.90
N ALA A 28 -16.89 -11.71 9.35
CA ALA A 28 -17.94 -11.18 8.49
C ALA A 28 -18.71 -9.99 9.10
N GLY A 29 -18.97 -10.00 10.42
CA GLY A 29 -19.65 -8.90 11.11
C GLY A 29 -18.88 -7.57 11.14
N ARG A 30 -17.62 -7.56 10.71
CA ARG A 30 -16.78 -6.35 10.62
C ARG A 30 -16.73 -5.78 9.21
N GLN A 31 -17.40 -6.42 8.26
CA GLN A 31 -17.43 -5.97 6.87
C GLN A 31 -18.29 -4.71 6.75
N GLU A 32 -17.73 -3.66 6.17
CA GLU A 32 -18.50 -2.51 5.73
C GLU A 32 -18.39 -2.36 4.23
N THR A 33 -19.52 -2.10 3.58
CA THR A 33 -19.57 -1.82 2.14
C THR A 33 -20.45 -0.62 1.89
N GLY A 34 -20.09 0.18 0.89
CA GLY A 34 -20.80 1.41 0.62
C GLY A 34 -20.21 2.10 -0.60
N ARG A 35 -20.99 3.03 -1.16
CA ARG A 35 -20.49 3.84 -2.27
C ARG A 35 -19.32 4.68 -1.74
N TRP A 36 -18.19 4.64 -2.44
CA TRP A 36 -16.97 5.41 -2.15
C TRP A 36 -16.16 4.97 -0.91
N LEU A 37 -16.64 4.02 -0.09
CA LEU A 37 -15.89 3.58 1.09
C LEU A 37 -14.56 2.92 0.72
N ASN A 38 -14.52 2.19 -0.40
CA ASN A 38 -13.31 1.55 -0.91
C ASN A 38 -12.39 2.51 -1.70
N ASN A 39 -12.68 3.82 -1.77
CA ASN A 39 -11.84 4.77 -2.52
C ASN A 39 -10.39 4.79 -2.03
N ARG A 40 -10.19 4.70 -0.71
CA ARG A 40 -8.84 4.69 -0.12
C ARG A 40 -8.02 3.47 -0.56
N PRO A 41 -8.51 2.22 -0.40
CA PRO A 41 -7.80 1.07 -0.93
C PRO A 41 -7.63 1.12 -2.45
N GLU A 42 -8.63 1.57 -3.21
CA GLU A 42 -8.51 1.69 -4.68
C GLU A 42 -7.43 2.68 -5.12
N ASN A 43 -7.37 3.85 -4.48
CA ASN A 43 -6.35 4.85 -4.74
C ASN A 43 -4.95 4.38 -4.32
N SER A 44 -4.85 3.53 -3.29
CA SER A 44 -3.58 2.96 -2.83
C SER A 44 -2.89 2.09 -3.90
N HIS A 45 -3.64 1.57 -4.89
CA HIS A 45 -3.07 0.83 -6.02
C HIS A 45 -2.42 1.73 -7.07
N LEU A 46 -2.72 3.03 -7.09
CA LEU A 46 -2.23 3.94 -8.13
C LEU A 46 -0.69 4.07 -8.15
N PRO A 47 0.02 4.25 -7.03
CA PRO A 47 1.48 4.34 -7.04
C PRO A 47 2.16 3.07 -7.57
N LEU A 48 1.63 1.90 -7.19
CA LEU A 48 2.11 0.61 -7.68
C LEU A 48 1.90 0.50 -9.19
N ARG A 49 0.69 0.74 -9.69
CA ARG A 49 0.36 0.69 -11.12
C ARG A 49 1.17 1.70 -11.95
N ARG A 50 1.41 2.90 -11.42
CA ARG A 50 2.26 3.91 -12.09
C ARG A 50 3.69 3.39 -12.24
N ARG A 51 4.24 2.79 -11.19
CA ARG A 51 5.62 2.28 -11.21
C ARG A 51 5.75 1.07 -12.13
N GLU A 52 4.81 0.13 -12.08
CA GLU A 52 4.73 -1.00 -13.00
C GLU A 52 4.70 -0.56 -14.46
N ARG A 53 3.86 0.43 -14.81
CA ARG A 53 3.79 0.97 -16.18
C ARG A 53 5.10 1.63 -16.60
N ALA A 54 5.73 2.40 -15.71
CA ALA A 54 7.04 3.02 -15.98
C ALA A 54 8.14 1.97 -16.19
N MET A 55 8.00 0.76 -15.63
CA MET A 55 8.90 -0.38 -15.82
C MET A 55 8.53 -1.25 -17.03
N LEU A 56 7.64 -0.78 -17.93
CA LEU A 56 7.15 -1.51 -19.10
C LEU A 56 6.42 -2.82 -18.76
N ARG A 57 5.84 -2.91 -17.55
CA ARG A 57 5.19 -4.10 -16.97
C ARG A 57 6.17 -5.26 -16.73
N PHE A 58 5.74 -6.21 -15.90
CA PHE A 58 6.54 -7.39 -15.60
C PHE A 58 6.24 -8.52 -16.59
N ARG A 59 7.28 -9.06 -17.23
CA ARG A 59 7.17 -10.23 -18.13
C ARG A 59 7.08 -11.56 -17.38
N GLN A 60 7.60 -11.61 -16.16
CA GLN A 60 7.68 -12.84 -15.36
C GLN A 60 7.10 -12.61 -13.97
N MET A 61 6.33 -13.61 -13.49
CA MET A 61 5.68 -13.57 -12.17
C MET A 61 6.66 -13.39 -11.00
N PRO A 62 7.84 -14.06 -10.96
CA PRO A 62 8.80 -13.87 -9.88
C PRO A 62 9.31 -12.42 -9.76
N CYS A 63 9.44 -11.70 -10.87
CA CYS A 63 9.85 -10.30 -10.87
C CYS A 63 8.76 -9.41 -10.27
N LEU A 64 7.49 -9.64 -10.61
CA LEU A 64 6.36 -8.93 -10.01
C LEU A 64 6.29 -9.19 -8.50
N GLN A 65 6.47 -10.44 -8.07
CA GLN A 65 6.45 -10.79 -6.64
C GLN A 65 7.58 -10.11 -5.86
N LYS A 66 8.83 -10.16 -6.38
CA LYS A 66 9.98 -9.45 -5.79
C LYS A 66 9.76 -7.93 -5.73
N PHE A 67 9.14 -7.36 -6.76
CA PHE A 67 8.81 -5.94 -6.76
C PHE A 67 7.73 -5.60 -5.73
N ALA A 68 6.61 -6.33 -5.73
CA ALA A 68 5.47 -6.07 -4.86
C ALA A 68 5.80 -6.23 -3.37
N SER A 69 6.73 -7.14 -3.02
CA SER A 69 7.13 -7.37 -1.63
C SER A 69 7.84 -6.16 -1.00
N VAL A 70 8.57 -5.37 -1.79
CA VAL A 70 9.33 -4.20 -1.30
C VAL A 70 8.69 -2.85 -1.64
N HIS A 71 7.88 -2.78 -2.71
CA HIS A 71 7.37 -1.51 -3.25
C HIS A 71 6.62 -0.68 -2.22
N SER A 72 5.77 -1.29 -1.40
CA SER A 72 5.01 -0.57 -0.37
C SER A 72 5.92 0.09 0.68
N SER A 73 6.92 -0.64 1.18
CA SER A 73 7.89 -0.13 2.15
C SER A 73 8.70 1.05 1.57
N VAL A 74 9.21 0.90 0.35
CA VAL A 74 9.96 1.95 -0.35
C VAL A 74 9.07 3.16 -0.62
N HIS A 75 7.88 2.96 -1.18
CA HIS A 75 6.97 4.05 -1.51
C HIS A 75 6.58 4.85 -0.26
N ASN A 76 6.25 4.16 0.83
CA ASN A 76 5.89 4.79 2.09
C ASN A 76 7.07 5.59 2.63
N HIS A 77 8.26 5.03 2.76
CA HIS A 77 9.45 5.71 3.29
C HIS A 77 9.72 7.09 2.62
N PHE A 78 9.58 7.18 1.30
CA PHE A 78 9.80 8.44 0.57
C PHE A 78 8.59 9.39 0.51
N ASN A 79 7.38 8.92 0.83
CA ASN A 79 6.14 9.67 0.66
C ASN A 79 5.26 9.67 1.91
N GLN A 80 5.83 9.36 3.09
CA GLN A 80 5.11 9.33 4.36
C GLN A 80 4.31 10.62 4.53
N GLU A 81 2.98 10.45 4.63
CA GLU A 81 2.05 11.49 5.05
C GLU A 81 2.23 12.83 4.33
N ARG A 82 2.53 12.80 3.02
CA ARG A 82 2.73 14.02 2.21
C ARG A 82 1.65 15.08 2.41
N HIS A 83 0.41 14.66 2.67
CA HIS A 83 -0.74 15.53 2.86
C HIS A 83 -0.87 16.10 4.28
N LEU A 84 -0.14 15.57 5.27
CA LEU A 84 -0.12 16.06 6.65
C LEU A 84 1.02 17.05 6.91
N TYR A 85 2.11 16.97 6.13
CA TYR A 85 3.27 17.86 6.29
C TYR A 85 3.23 19.10 5.40
N SER A 86 3.77 20.20 5.93
CA SER A 86 4.13 21.39 5.13
C SER A 86 5.11 21.00 4.02
N ARG A 87 5.18 21.82 2.97
CA ARG A 87 6.07 21.56 1.83
C ARG A 87 7.54 21.46 2.27
N ASP A 88 7.96 22.28 3.21
CA ASP A 88 9.35 22.32 3.68
C ASP A 88 9.69 21.10 4.53
N ASN A 89 8.82 20.71 5.46
CA ASN A 89 8.98 19.48 6.24
C ASN A 89 9.00 18.24 5.33
N PHE A 90 8.15 18.20 4.30
CA PHE A 90 8.18 17.12 3.33
C PHE A 90 9.52 17.03 2.58
N LYS A 91 10.10 18.17 2.19
CA LYS A 91 11.42 18.17 1.52
C LYS A 91 12.52 17.70 2.48
N LEU A 92 12.51 18.16 3.73
CA LEU A 92 13.46 17.73 4.75
C LEU A 92 13.40 16.21 4.96
N ASN A 93 12.20 15.67 5.20
CA ASN A 93 11.99 14.23 5.38
C ASN A 93 12.43 13.43 4.15
N ARG A 94 12.16 13.94 2.94
CA ARG A 94 12.57 13.28 1.69
C ARG A 94 14.09 13.27 1.51
N THR A 95 14.78 14.34 1.91
CA THR A 95 16.25 14.39 1.90
C THR A 95 16.85 13.41 2.89
N ALA A 96 16.29 13.34 4.11
CA ALA A 96 16.69 12.37 5.13
C ALA A 96 16.51 10.93 4.63
N ALA A 97 15.32 10.60 4.10
CA ALA A 97 15.03 9.29 3.51
C ALA A 97 16.01 8.92 2.37
N LEU A 98 16.39 9.89 1.53
CA LEU A 98 17.39 9.64 0.48
C LEU A 98 18.79 9.36 1.06
N SER A 99 19.16 10.05 2.13
CA SER A 99 20.46 9.82 2.79
C SER A 99 20.53 8.43 3.42
N GLU A 100 19.48 8.01 4.13
CA GLU A 100 19.36 6.67 4.72
C GLU A 100 19.41 5.60 3.62
N TRP A 101 18.68 5.81 2.53
CA TRP A 101 18.68 4.89 1.40
C TRP A 101 20.08 4.71 0.79
N ARG A 102 20.82 5.80 0.62
CA ARG A 102 22.20 5.74 0.09
C ARG A 102 23.12 4.97 1.02
N GLN A 103 23.01 5.17 2.33
CA GLN A 103 23.79 4.44 3.33
C GLN A 103 23.53 2.93 3.25
N LEU A 104 22.27 2.52 3.11
CA LEU A 104 21.89 1.11 2.92
C LEU A 104 22.45 0.51 1.62
N CYS A 105 22.58 1.30 0.56
CA CYS A 105 23.16 0.84 -0.71
C CYS A 105 24.69 0.82 -0.73
N SER A 106 25.35 1.55 0.17
CA SER A 106 26.82 1.57 0.29
C SER A 106 27.37 0.55 1.29
N ALA A 107 26.51 -0.08 2.08
CA ALA A 107 26.83 -1.17 2.99
C ALA A 107 26.83 -2.51 2.25
#